data_AF-A0A5E6N8B6-F1
#
_entry.id   AF-A0A5E6N8B6-F1
#
_cell.length_a   1.000
_cell.length_b   1.000
_cell.length_c   1.000
_cell.angle_alpha   90.00
_cell.angle_beta   90.00
_cell.angle_gamma   90.00
#
_symmetry.space_group_name_H-M   'P 1'
#
loop_
_entity.id
_entity.type
_entity.pdbx_description
1 polymer ?
#
loop_
_entity_poly.entity_id
_entity_poly.type
_entity_poly.pdbx_seq_one_letter_code
_entity_poly.pdbx_strand_id
1 'polypeptide(L)'
;MNTYDNDSAKWHLGRLKTAEVTHGAINTPSITRTSSFTYNSDGLLKSETIAPNTNKSLTTTYEYDSFGNKTKSTVTGSGIVSRSTTVEYSTDGKFPVKTPMP
;
A
#
# COMPACT_ATOMS: atom_id res chain seq x y z
N MET A 1 9.46 -14.55 -1.97
CA MET A 1 10.20 -14.35 -0.70
C MET A 1 9.78 -13.03 -0.07
N ASN A 2 9.69 -12.97 1.26
CA ASN A 2 9.35 -11.74 1.99
C ASN A 2 10.58 -11.23 2.74
N THR A 3 10.75 -9.91 2.78
CA THR A 3 11.76 -9.24 3.61
C THR A 3 11.10 -8.25 4.56
N TYR A 4 11.73 -7.98 5.69
CA TYR A 4 11.17 -7.16 6.76
C TYR A 4 12.22 -6.18 7.27
N ASP A 5 11.77 -4.99 7.67
CA ASP A 5 12.59 -3.97 8.33
C ASP A 5 12.13 -3.77 9.80
N ASN A 6 13.09 -3.42 10.65
CA ASN A 6 12.87 -3.00 12.03
C ASN A 6 13.31 -1.54 12.17
N ASP A 7 12.42 -0.67 12.64
CA ASP A 7 12.78 0.67 13.16
C ASP A 7 12.72 0.61 14.69
N SER A 8 13.87 0.30 15.31
CA SER A 8 13.99 0.18 16.78
C SER A 8 13.86 1.53 17.50
N ALA A 9 14.11 2.66 16.81
CA ALA A 9 13.95 3.98 17.39
C ALA A 9 12.46 4.34 17.59
N LYS A 10 11.61 3.91 16.65
CA LYS A 10 10.14 4.08 16.74
C LYS A 10 9.38 2.83 17.21
N TRP A 11 10.11 1.75 17.51
CA TRP A 11 9.56 0.45 17.88
C TRP A 11 8.63 -0.18 16.83
N HIS A 12 8.86 0.11 15.55
CA HIS A 12 8.15 -0.54 14.43
C HIS A 12 8.93 -1.78 14.01
N LEU A 13 8.62 -2.92 14.61
CA LEU A 13 9.32 -4.18 14.35
C LEU A 13 8.57 -5.04 13.33
N GLY A 14 9.33 -5.76 12.50
CA GLY A 14 8.80 -6.76 11.57
C GLY A 14 7.91 -6.20 10.46
N ARG A 15 8.15 -4.95 10.04
CA ARG A 15 7.35 -4.35 8.95
C ARG A 15 7.78 -4.94 7.62
N LEU A 16 6.83 -5.47 6.86
CA LEU A 16 7.08 -6.06 5.54
C LEU A 16 7.68 -4.98 4.62
N LYS A 17 8.87 -5.20 4.09
CA LYS A 17 9.54 -4.26 3.18
C LYS A 17 9.31 -4.64 1.72
N THR A 18 9.50 -5.92 1.41
CA THR A 18 9.24 -6.47 0.08
C THR A 18 8.55 -7.82 0.17
N ALA A 19 7.72 -8.12 -0.82
CA ALA A 19 7.14 -9.44 -1.03
C ALA A 19 7.35 -9.84 -2.49
N GLU A 20 7.68 -11.09 -2.72
CA GLU A 20 7.88 -11.65 -4.05
C GLU A 20 7.09 -12.97 -4.16
N VAL A 21 6.25 -13.06 -5.19
CA VAL A 21 5.39 -14.21 -5.44
C VAL A 21 5.68 -14.75 -6.84
N THR A 22 6.02 -16.03 -6.92
CA THR A 22 6.25 -16.74 -8.18
C THR A 22 5.08 -17.67 -8.46
N HIS A 23 4.42 -17.46 -9.59
CA HIS A 23 3.36 -18.32 -10.10
C HIS A 23 3.93 -19.22 -11.19
N GLY A 24 3.63 -20.51 -11.14
CA GLY A 24 4.03 -21.48 -12.15
C GLY A 24 2.85 -22.35 -12.56
N ALA A 25 2.88 -22.84 -13.79
CA ALA A 25 1.92 -23.81 -14.31
C ALA A 25 2.66 -24.83 -15.19
N ILE A 26 2.08 -26.02 -15.36
CA ILE A 26 2.66 -27.08 -16.21
C ILE A 26 2.86 -26.53 -17.63
N ASN A 27 4.02 -26.80 -18.24
CA ASN A 27 4.40 -26.35 -19.58
C ASN A 27 4.33 -24.83 -19.82
N THR A 28 4.38 -24.02 -18.75
CA THR A 28 4.35 -22.55 -18.83
C THR A 28 5.53 -21.97 -18.04
N PRO A 29 6.29 -21.00 -18.58
CA PRO A 29 7.32 -20.30 -17.83
C PRO A 29 6.74 -19.65 -16.56
N SER A 30 7.45 -19.78 -15.45
CA SER A 30 7.05 -19.13 -14.20
C SER A 30 7.12 -17.61 -14.31
N ILE A 31 6.19 -16.93 -13.64
CA ILE A 31 6.14 -15.47 -13.57
C ILE A 31 6.32 -15.05 -12.11
N THR A 32 7.28 -14.17 -11.88
CA THR A 32 7.56 -13.59 -10.57
C THR A 32 7.07 -12.15 -10.51
N ARG A 33 6.35 -11.81 -9.43
CA ARG A 33 5.89 -10.44 -9.18
C ARG A 33 6.38 -9.97 -7.81
N THR A 34 7.07 -8.85 -7.81
CA THR A 34 7.60 -8.18 -6.61
C THR A 34 6.69 -7.02 -6.22
N SER A 35 6.53 -6.80 -4.91
CA SER A 35 5.86 -5.64 -4.32
C SER A 35 6.73 -5.04 -3.21
N SER A 36 6.65 -3.73 -3.01
CA SER A 36 7.39 -3.01 -1.96
C SER A 36 6.46 -2.13 -1.14
N PHE A 37 6.74 -1.99 0.15
CA PHE A 37 5.88 -1.30 1.11
C PHE A 37 6.67 -0.25 1.89
N THR A 38 6.03 0.88 2.20
CA THR A 38 6.60 1.91 3.07
C THR A 38 5.61 2.30 4.16
N TYR A 39 6.11 2.84 5.27
CA TYR A 39 5.32 3.16 6.46
C TYR A 39 5.55 4.61 6.89
N ASN A 40 4.53 5.23 7.50
CA ASN A 40 4.64 6.57 8.07
C ASN A 40 5.30 6.55 9.47
N SER A 41 5.40 7.70 10.12
CA SER A 41 5.96 7.84 11.47
C SER A 41 5.26 6.99 12.52
N ASP A 42 3.95 6.79 12.36
CA ASP A 42 3.09 6.05 13.28
C ASP A 42 3.11 4.54 12.99
N GLY A 43 3.87 4.11 11.98
CA GLY A 43 3.99 2.72 11.57
C GLY A 43 2.83 2.21 10.72
N LEU A 44 1.93 3.10 10.27
CA LEU A 44 0.85 2.78 9.34
C LEU A 44 1.38 2.71 7.91
N LEU A 45 0.77 1.84 7.09
CA LEU A 45 1.19 1.65 5.70
C LEU A 45 0.98 2.93 4.90
N LYS A 46 2.07 3.55 4.44
CA LYS A 46 2.06 4.80 3.66
C LYS A 46 1.93 4.53 2.17
N SER A 47 2.60 3.50 1.65
CA SER A 47 2.50 3.12 0.25
C SER A 47 2.73 1.64 0.03
N GLU A 48 2.14 1.12 -1.03
CA GLU A 48 2.47 -0.16 -1.65
C GLU A 48 2.73 0.07 -3.14
N THR A 49 3.78 -0.53 -3.68
CA THR A 49 4.10 -0.50 -5.10
C THR A 49 4.22 -1.92 -5.65
N ILE A 50 3.40 -2.26 -6.63
CA ILE A 50 3.45 -3.52 -7.36
C ILE A 50 4.37 -3.34 -8.58
N ALA A 51 5.20 -4.35 -8.85
CA ALA A 51 6.19 -4.36 -9.92
C ALA A 51 7.11 -3.11 -9.92
N PRO A 52 7.75 -2.80 -8.77
CA PRO A 52 8.59 -1.60 -8.64
C PRO A 52 9.75 -1.62 -9.65
N ASN A 53 10.19 -0.43 -10.07
CA ASN A 53 11.28 -0.23 -11.04
C ASN A 53 11.01 -0.83 -12.44
N THR A 54 9.74 -1.05 -12.79
CA THR A 54 9.32 -1.49 -14.13
C THR A 54 8.36 -0.48 -14.77
N ASN A 55 8.15 -0.59 -16.08
CA ASN A 55 7.12 0.19 -16.79
C ASN A 55 5.68 -0.20 -16.42
N LYS A 56 5.49 -1.32 -15.70
CA LYS A 56 4.20 -1.80 -15.18
C LYS A 56 4.01 -1.46 -13.70
N SER A 57 4.84 -0.57 -13.15
CA SER A 57 4.75 -0.15 -11.75
C SER A 57 3.39 0.49 -11.46
N LEU A 58 2.74 0.02 -10.40
CA LEU A 58 1.49 0.58 -9.89
C LEU A 58 1.66 0.87 -8.40
N THR A 59 1.51 2.14 -8.02
CA THR A 59 1.67 2.59 -6.64
C THR A 59 0.33 3.00 -6.05
N THR A 60 0.02 2.51 -4.86
CA THR A 60 -1.08 2.99 -4.03
C THR A 60 -0.54 3.70 -2.81
N THR A 61 -0.92 4.96 -2.58
CA THR A 61 -0.56 5.72 -1.38
C THR A 61 -1.76 5.93 -0.47
N TYR A 62 -1.51 6.00 0.83
CA TYR A 62 -2.56 6.11 1.84
C TYR A 62 -2.33 7.33 2.76
N GLU A 63 -3.41 8.02 3.08
CA GLU A 63 -3.46 9.09 4.07
C GLU A 63 -4.40 8.68 5.22
N TYR A 64 -4.11 9.17 6.42
CA TYR A 64 -4.80 8.78 7.65
C TYR A 64 -5.22 10.02 8.47
N ASP A 65 -6.30 9.90 9.24
CA ASP A 65 -6.64 10.86 10.28
C ASP A 65 -5.83 10.60 11.58
N SER A 66 -6.07 11.43 12.60
CA SER A 66 -5.41 11.31 13.91
C SER A 66 -5.78 10.05 14.69
N PHE A 67 -6.86 9.36 14.30
CA PHE A 67 -7.29 8.10 14.92
C PHE A 67 -6.69 6.88 14.20
N GLY A 68 -5.95 7.10 13.10
CA GLY A 68 -5.39 6.03 12.28
C GLY A 68 -6.36 5.46 11.24
N ASN A 69 -7.51 6.10 11.02
CA ASN A 69 -8.42 5.70 9.96
C ASN A 69 -7.90 6.17 8.61
N LYS A 70 -7.97 5.30 7.60
CA LYS A 70 -7.59 5.65 6.23
C LYS A 70 -8.62 6.60 5.63
N THR A 71 -8.23 7.85 5.39
CA THR A 71 -9.08 8.90 4.82
C THR A 71 -8.95 9.02 3.31
N LYS A 72 -7.81 8.60 2.74
CA LYS A 72 -7.60 8.65 1.30
C LYS A 72 -6.71 7.52 0.80
N SER A 73 -7.03 7.02 -0.38
CA SER A 73 -6.22 6.09 -1.16
C SER A 73 -6.05 6.67 -2.56
N THR A 74 -4.82 6.75 -3.07
CA THR A 74 -4.51 7.24 -4.41
C THR A 74 -3.74 6.18 -5.18
N VAL A 75 -4.22 5.82 -6.37
CA VAL A 75 -3.55 4.87 -7.27
C VAL A 75 -2.93 5.63 -8.43
N THR A 76 -1.63 5.41 -8.65
CA THR A 76 -0.85 6.04 -9.73
C THR A 76 -0.01 4.99 -10.46
N GLY A 77 0.28 5.23 -11.74
CA GLY A 77 1.08 4.35 -12.58
C GLY A 77 1.33 4.97 -13.95
N SER A 78 2.30 4.43 -14.69
CA SER A 78 2.56 4.87 -16.05
C SER A 78 1.39 4.53 -16.97
N GLY A 79 0.95 5.49 -17.80
CA GLY A 79 -0.10 5.27 -18.79
C GLY A 79 -1.52 5.12 -18.23
N ILE A 80 -1.74 5.42 -16.95
CA ILE A 80 -3.08 5.44 -16.34
C ILE A 80 -3.39 6.82 -15.77
N VAL A 81 -4.66 7.20 -15.80
CA VAL A 81 -5.15 8.37 -15.07
C VAL A 81 -5.16 8.03 -13.59
N SER A 82 -4.54 8.89 -12.78
CA SER A 82 -4.55 8.76 -11.32
C SER A 82 -5.97 8.81 -10.79
N ARG A 83 -6.30 7.88 -9.89
CA ARG A 83 -7.61 7.82 -9.23
C ARG A 83 -7.45 7.89 -7.72
N SER A 84 -8.38 8.58 -7.07
CA SER A 84 -8.39 8.73 -5.63
C SER A 84 -9.74 8.35 -5.07
N THR A 85 -9.71 7.79 -3.87
CA THR A 85 -10.87 7.35 -3.10
C THR A 85 -10.74 7.98 -1.73
N THR A 86 -11.72 8.78 -1.30
CA THR A 86 -11.71 9.50 -0.02
C THR A 86 -12.86 9.04 0.87
N VAL A 87 -12.59 8.92 2.16
CA VAL A 87 -13.57 8.60 3.21
C VAL A 87 -13.48 9.66 4.29
N GLU A 88 -14.62 10.20 4.68
CA GLU A 88 -14.73 11.09 5.85
C GLU A 88 -15.35 10.30 7.01
N TYR A 89 -14.80 10.46 8.22
CA TYR A 89 -15.27 9.79 9.43
C TYR A 89 -15.98 10.78 10.37
N SER A 90 -16.79 10.24 11.27
CA SER A 90 -17.40 10.99 12.37
C SER A 90 -16.33 11.68 13.23
N THR A 91 -16.71 12.72 13.97
CA THR A 91 -15.78 13.50 14.79
C THR A 91 -15.11 12.69 15.90
N ASP A 92 -15.72 11.58 16.33
CA ASP A 92 -15.14 10.62 17.27
C ASP A 92 -14.35 9.49 16.59
N GLY A 93 -14.19 9.55 15.27
CA GLY A 93 -13.36 8.66 14.46
C GLY A 93 -13.93 7.25 14.28
N LYS A 94 -15.18 6.98 14.64
CA LYS A 94 -15.72 5.60 14.69
C LYS A 94 -16.43 5.14 13.43
N PHE A 95 -17.10 6.05 12.73
CA PHE A 95 -17.99 5.67 11.62
C PHE A 95 -17.69 6.48 10.36
N PRO A 96 -17.66 5.86 9.17
CA PRO A 96 -17.59 6.61 7.92
C PRO A 96 -18.91 7.37 7.71
N VAL A 97 -18.83 8.68 7.53
CA VAL A 97 -19.98 9.57 7.29
C VAL A 97 -20.11 9.96 5.82
N LYS A 98 -19.05 9.75 5.03
CA LYS A 98 -19.07 9.91 3.57
C LYS A 98 -18.18 8.84 2.95
N THR A 99 -18.80 7.98 2.17
CA THR A 99 -18.09 6.95 1.40
C THR A 99 -17.72 7.47 0.01
N PRO A 100 -16.73 6.86 -0.65
CA PRO A 100 -16.16 7.39 -1.87
C PRO A 100 -17.14 7.32 -3.03
N MET A 101 -17.15 8.35 -3.89
CA MET A 101 -17.71 8.21 -5.24
C MET A 101 -16.72 7.38 -6.09
N PRO A 102 -17.22 6.44 -6.92
CA PRO A 102 -16.40 5.55 -7.76
C PRO A 102 -15.62 6.29 -8.85
#